data_AF-A0A381XF19-F1
#
_entry.id   AF-A0A381XF19-F1
#
_cell.length_a   1.000
_cell.length_b   1.000
_cell.length_c   1.000
_cell.angle_alpha   90.00
_cell.angle_beta   90.00
_cell.angle_gamma   90.00
#
_symmetry.space_group_name_H-M   'P 1'
#
loop_
_entity.id
_entity.type
_entity.pdbx_description
1 polymer ?
#
loop_
_entity_poly.entity_id
_entity_poly.type
_entity_poly.pdbx_seq_one_letter_code
_entity_poly.pdbx_strand_id
1 'polypeptide(L)'
;MLLFSLPNNVNLHFPIADSYKAEGNVPQALDEYDAMLAWWADSPPDEPGLPVEIGIQAMLMAGDAGLYQRMHRYVNGLGRPLPSDWMTAFVDLSGNTLMEREEYGHAIRVLSVAIRRSSNTAMPYYYRGMARVQSNRQSGEENYDPAADDFQRFIDLSPNDSAQKRQAIDLLSKIRPQ
;
A
#
# COMPACT_ATOMS: atom_id res chain seq x y z
N MET A 1 -15.83 -25.14 10.53
CA MET A 1 -16.03 -25.36 11.98
C MET A 1 -15.75 -24.01 12.63
N LEU A 2 -16.74 -23.36 13.24
CA LEU A 2 -16.57 -22.01 13.77
C LEU A 2 -15.68 -22.06 15.02
N LEU A 3 -14.41 -21.68 14.87
CA LEU A 3 -13.49 -21.46 15.97
C LEU A 3 -13.74 -20.05 16.51
N PHE A 4 -14.33 -19.94 17.71
CA PHE A 4 -14.47 -18.66 18.39
C PHE A 4 -13.13 -18.33 19.09
N SER A 5 -12.60 -17.12 18.86
CA SER A 5 -11.47 -16.61 19.65
C SER A 5 -11.94 -16.32 21.08
N LEU A 6 -11.25 -16.89 22.07
CA LEU A 6 -11.38 -16.39 23.44
C LEU A 6 -10.58 -15.07 23.49
N PRO A 7 -11.15 -13.96 24.01
CA PRO A 7 -10.52 -12.62 23.99
C PRO A 7 -9.13 -12.53 24.61
N ASN A 8 -8.71 -13.54 25.37
CA ASN A 8 -7.49 -13.52 26.19
C ASN A 8 -6.33 -14.35 25.61
N ASN A 9 -6.44 -14.89 24.40
CA ASN A 9 -5.32 -15.60 23.77
C ASN A 9 -5.01 -15.04 22.39
N VAL A 10 -4.15 -14.02 22.35
CA VAL A 10 -3.74 -13.33 21.12
C VAL A 10 -3.20 -14.30 20.05
N ASN A 11 -2.62 -15.43 20.47
CA ASN A 11 -2.06 -16.44 19.58
C ASN A 11 -3.12 -17.22 18.79
N LEU A 12 -4.40 -17.19 19.20
CA LEU A 12 -5.48 -17.87 18.48
C LEU A 12 -6.04 -17.04 17.32
N HIS A 13 -5.88 -15.71 17.35
CA HIS A 13 -6.43 -14.86 16.30
C HIS A 13 -5.82 -15.15 14.92
N PHE A 14 -4.52 -15.40 14.85
CA PHE A 14 -3.85 -15.73 13.57
C PHE A 14 -4.40 -17.01 12.90
N PRO A 15 -4.45 -18.19 13.57
CA PRO A 15 -5.01 -19.39 12.95
C PRO A 15 -6.52 -19.28 12.66
N ILE A 16 -7.27 -18.46 13.43
CA ILE A 16 -8.69 -18.18 13.14
C ILE A 16 -8.81 -17.30 11.89
N ALA A 17 -7.98 -16.26 11.76
CA ALA A 17 -7.92 -15.43 10.56
C ALA A 17 -7.62 -16.26 9.31
N ASP A 18 -6.66 -17.19 9.39
CA ASP A 18 -6.32 -18.11 8.30
C ASP A 18 -7.47 -19.06 7.94
N SER A 19 -8.22 -19.52 8.94
CA SER A 19 -9.43 -20.31 8.71
C SER A 19 -10.49 -19.49 7.96
N TYR A 20 -10.75 -18.25 8.40
CA TYR A 20 -11.68 -17.35 7.70
C TYR A 20 -11.23 -17.01 6.28
N LYS A 21 -9.93 -16.78 6.05
CA LYS A 21 -9.36 -16.53 4.72
C LYS A 21 -9.60 -17.72 3.79
N ALA A 22 -9.32 -18.93 4.27
CA ALA A 22 -9.52 -20.15 3.49
C ALA A 22 -11.00 -20.36 3.10
N GLU A 23 -11.92 -19.89 3.94
CA GLU A 23 -13.36 -19.92 3.69
C GLU A 23 -13.87 -18.71 2.87
N GLY A 24 -13.02 -17.74 2.51
CA GLY A 24 -13.41 -16.52 1.80
C GLY A 24 -14.11 -15.47 2.68
N ASN A 25 -14.13 -15.67 3.99
CA ASN A 25 -14.74 -14.79 4.99
C ASN A 25 -13.79 -13.61 5.32
N VAL A 26 -13.50 -12.78 4.32
CA VAL A 26 -12.51 -11.69 4.41
C VAL A 26 -12.78 -10.70 5.55
N PRO A 27 -14.02 -10.19 5.78
CA PRO A 27 -14.27 -9.28 6.88
C PRO A 27 -13.91 -9.86 8.25
N GLN A 28 -14.27 -11.12 8.51
CA GLN A 28 -13.98 -11.82 9.75
C GLN A 28 -12.47 -12.06 9.92
N ALA A 29 -11.76 -12.44 8.85
CA ALA A 29 -10.31 -12.56 8.90
C ALA A 29 -9.63 -11.24 9.28
N LEU A 30 -10.10 -10.12 8.72
CA LEU A 30 -9.58 -8.79 9.06
C LEU A 30 -9.94 -8.37 10.49
N ASP A 31 -11.09 -8.80 11.03
CA ASP A 31 -11.47 -8.54 12.42
C ASP A 31 -10.51 -9.22 13.41
N GLU A 32 -10.06 -10.43 13.09
CA GLU A 32 -9.03 -11.13 13.86
C GLU A 32 -7.68 -10.38 13.78
N TYR A 33 -7.28 -9.87 12.61
CA TYR A 33 -6.08 -9.03 12.50
C TYR A 33 -6.19 -7.70 13.26
N ASP A 34 -7.37 -7.07 13.26
CA ASP A 34 -7.62 -5.87 14.06
C ASP A 34 -7.49 -6.17 15.56
N ALA A 35 -8.02 -7.30 16.03
CA ALA A 35 -7.89 -7.74 17.43
C ALA A 35 -6.43 -7.97 17.81
N MET A 36 -5.64 -8.62 16.95
CA MET A 36 -4.20 -8.84 17.17
C MET A 36 -3.44 -7.53 17.28
N LEU A 37 -3.61 -6.64 16.30
CA LEU A 37 -2.89 -5.36 16.25
C LEU A 37 -3.29 -4.45 17.41
N ALA A 38 -4.56 -4.48 17.82
CA ALA A 38 -5.03 -3.75 19.00
C ALA A 38 -4.39 -4.27 20.29
N TRP A 39 -4.33 -5.59 20.48
CA TRP A 39 -3.66 -6.19 21.64
C TRP A 39 -2.16 -5.86 21.67
N TRP A 40 -1.48 -5.99 20.54
CA TRP A 40 -0.04 -5.72 20.43
C TRP A 40 0.33 -4.25 20.56
N ALA A 41 -0.63 -3.33 20.50
CA ALA A 41 -0.37 -1.92 20.81
C ALA A 41 0.07 -1.73 22.27
N ASP A 42 -0.52 -2.49 23.19
CA ASP A 42 -0.21 -2.43 24.63
C ASP A 42 0.72 -3.56 25.08
N SER A 43 0.70 -4.70 24.39
CA SER A 43 1.49 -5.90 24.73
C SER A 43 2.17 -6.48 23.48
N PRO A 44 3.27 -5.87 23.00
CA PRO A 44 3.96 -6.30 21.77
C PRO A 44 4.45 -7.75 21.86
N PRO A 45 4.47 -8.49 20.73
CA PRO A 45 5.00 -9.85 20.70
C PRO A 45 6.53 -9.85 20.83
N ASP A 46 7.09 -11.02 21.19
CA ASP A 46 8.55 -11.21 21.27
C ASP A 46 9.26 -10.96 19.94
N GLU A 47 8.57 -11.21 18.81
CA GLU A 47 9.05 -10.93 17.47
C GLU A 47 8.63 -9.52 17.02
N PRO A 48 9.53 -8.51 17.04
CA PRO A 48 9.16 -7.12 16.81
C PRO A 48 8.73 -6.82 15.36
N GLY A 49 9.03 -7.71 14.40
CA GLY A 49 8.61 -7.59 13.01
C GLY A 49 7.15 -7.97 12.79
N LEU A 50 6.62 -8.89 13.60
CA LEU A 50 5.33 -9.53 13.37
C LEU A 50 4.14 -8.56 13.23
N PRO A 51 4.01 -7.49 14.03
CA PRO A 51 2.93 -6.52 13.84
C PRO A 51 2.97 -5.80 12.48
N VAL A 52 4.17 -5.53 11.95
CA VAL A 52 4.33 -4.94 10.61
C VAL A 52 3.89 -5.94 9.54
N GLU A 53 4.24 -7.21 9.70
CA GLU A 53 3.86 -8.26 8.75
C GLU A 53 2.35 -8.45 8.69
N ILE A 54 1.72 -8.58 9.85
CA ILE A 54 0.26 -8.70 9.95
C ILE A 54 -0.43 -7.46 9.39
N GLY A 55 0.07 -6.26 9.72
CA GLY A 55 -0.48 -5.02 9.18
C GLY A 55 -0.41 -4.95 7.64
N ILE A 56 0.65 -5.48 7.02
CA ILE A 56 0.78 -5.49 5.56
C ILE A 56 -0.10 -6.57 4.92
N GLN A 57 -0.21 -7.76 5.52
CA GLN A 57 -1.16 -8.77 5.06
C GLN A 57 -2.60 -8.23 5.12
N ALA A 58 -2.97 -7.58 6.21
CA ALA A 58 -4.29 -6.99 6.39
C ALA A 58 -4.53 -5.82 5.42
N MET A 59 -3.50 -4.99 5.16
CA MET A 59 -3.54 -3.94 4.14
C MET A 59 -3.86 -4.50 2.76
N LEU A 60 -3.10 -5.50 2.30
CA LEU A 60 -3.27 -6.11 0.98
C LEU A 60 -4.67 -6.72 0.84
N MET A 61 -5.07 -7.52 1.83
CA MET A 61 -6.38 -8.16 1.84
C MET A 61 -7.54 -7.15 1.84
N ALA A 62 -7.44 -6.08 2.63
CA ALA A 62 -8.45 -5.03 2.64
C ALA A 62 -8.50 -4.29 1.30
N GLY A 63 -7.36 -4.06 0.65
CA GLY A 63 -7.28 -3.47 -0.69
C GLY A 63 -7.94 -4.34 -1.75
N ASP A 64 -7.61 -5.64 -1.77
CA ASP A 64 -8.19 -6.60 -2.71
C ASP A 64 -9.71 -6.76 -2.51
N ALA A 65 -10.19 -6.66 -1.27
CA ALA A 65 -11.61 -6.68 -0.96
C ALA A 65 -12.35 -5.35 -1.17
N GLY A 66 -11.66 -4.28 -1.59
CA GLY A 66 -12.27 -2.95 -1.75
C GLY A 66 -12.61 -2.25 -0.43
N LEU A 67 -12.10 -2.75 0.70
CA LEU A 67 -12.32 -2.20 2.04
C LEU A 67 -11.33 -1.06 2.30
N TYR A 68 -11.39 -0.01 1.48
CA TYR A 68 -10.35 1.00 1.41
C TYR A 68 -10.13 1.81 2.69
N GLN A 69 -11.16 1.99 3.51
CA GLN A 69 -11.02 2.63 4.83
C GLN A 69 -10.15 1.78 5.78
N ARG A 70 -10.34 0.45 5.79
CA ARG A 70 -9.50 -0.48 6.56
C ARG A 70 -8.09 -0.52 5.99
N MET A 71 -7.96 -0.64 4.67
CA MET A 71 -6.66 -0.57 3.97
C MET A 71 -5.88 0.68 4.39
N HIS A 72 -6.49 1.87 4.35
CA HIS A 72 -5.84 3.10 4.78
C HIS A 72 -5.47 3.11 6.26
N ARG A 73 -6.28 2.50 7.13
CA ARG A 73 -5.95 2.35 8.54
C ARG A 73 -4.67 1.53 8.71
N TYR A 74 -4.57 0.37 8.05
CA TYR A 74 -3.37 -0.45 8.10
C TYR A 74 -2.15 0.30 7.57
N VAL A 75 -2.25 0.86 6.37
CA VAL A 75 -1.17 1.68 5.74
C VAL A 75 -0.61 2.72 6.70
N ASN A 76 -1.48 3.45 7.42
CA ASN A 76 -1.04 4.50 8.35
C ASN A 76 -0.53 3.96 9.70
N GLY A 77 -1.03 2.79 10.13
CA GLY A 77 -0.63 2.13 11.37
C GLY A 77 0.73 1.43 11.31
N LEU A 78 1.25 1.15 10.11
CA LEU A 78 2.60 0.61 9.90
C LEU A 78 3.66 1.64 10.33
N GLY A 79 4.14 1.52 11.57
CA GLY A 79 5.17 2.38 12.18
C GLY A 79 6.60 2.06 11.71
N ARG A 80 7.56 2.95 12.05
CA ARG A 80 9.03 2.93 11.77
C ARG A 80 9.43 2.69 10.29
N PRO A 81 10.72 2.85 9.89
CA PRO A 81 11.10 2.65 8.50
C PRO A 81 10.76 1.22 8.08
N LEU A 82 9.94 1.08 7.06
CA LEU A 82 9.63 -0.21 6.47
C LEU A 82 10.90 -0.70 5.75
N PRO A 83 11.30 -1.97 5.93
CA PRO A 83 12.34 -2.54 5.08
C PRO A 83 11.98 -2.33 3.60
N SER A 84 13.00 -2.13 2.75
CA SER A 84 12.81 -1.85 1.32
C SER A 84 11.91 -2.86 0.63
N ASP A 85 11.94 -4.10 1.08
CA ASP A 85 11.24 -5.23 0.47
C ASP A 85 9.71 -5.09 0.62
N TRP A 86 9.25 -4.36 1.63
CA TRP A 86 7.83 -4.04 1.82
C TRP A 86 7.34 -2.97 0.86
N MET A 87 8.25 -2.16 0.30
CA MET A 87 7.88 -1.16 -0.72
C MET A 87 7.28 -1.83 -1.95
N THR A 88 7.69 -3.06 -2.25
CA THR A 88 7.08 -3.89 -3.30
C THR A 88 5.60 -4.11 -3.04
N ALA A 89 5.18 -4.45 -1.81
CA ALA A 89 3.77 -4.66 -1.49
C ALA A 89 2.89 -3.42 -1.71
N PHE A 90 3.41 -2.23 -1.39
CA PHE A 90 2.71 -0.97 -1.62
C PHE A 90 2.61 -0.65 -3.12
N VAL A 91 3.67 -0.93 -3.89
CA VAL A 91 3.69 -0.77 -5.34
C VAL A 91 2.71 -1.75 -6.00
N ASP A 92 2.73 -3.02 -5.62
CA ASP A 92 1.85 -4.05 -6.17
C ASP A 92 0.39 -3.74 -5.87
N LEU A 93 0.06 -3.39 -4.61
CA LEU A 93 -1.28 -2.95 -4.24
C LEU A 93 -1.74 -1.76 -5.09
N SER A 94 -0.85 -0.80 -5.32
CA SER A 94 -1.20 0.41 -6.05
C SER A 94 -1.34 0.17 -7.54
N GLY A 95 -0.38 -0.51 -8.16
CA GLY A 95 -0.31 -0.74 -9.60
C GLY A 95 -1.23 -1.84 -10.08
N ASN A 96 -1.25 -2.99 -9.39
CA ASN A 96 -1.94 -4.21 -9.85
C ASN A 96 -3.35 -4.35 -9.27
N THR A 97 -3.68 -3.65 -8.17
CA THR A 97 -5.03 -3.71 -7.60
C THR A 97 -5.76 -2.37 -7.78
N LEU A 98 -5.23 -1.29 -7.21
CA LEU A 98 -5.96 -0.01 -7.14
C LEU A 98 -6.04 0.68 -8.51
N MET A 99 -4.94 0.78 -9.24
CA MET A 99 -4.93 1.44 -10.56
C MET A 99 -5.69 0.63 -11.62
N GLU A 100 -5.65 -0.71 -11.58
CA GLU A 100 -6.47 -1.55 -12.48
C GLU A 100 -7.97 -1.36 -12.24
N ARG A 101 -8.36 -1.03 -11.01
CA ARG A 101 -9.75 -0.72 -10.63
C ARG A 101 -10.10 0.77 -10.75
N GLU A 102 -9.22 1.57 -11.33
CA GLU A 102 -9.37 3.03 -11.47
C GLU A 102 -9.49 3.79 -10.12
N GLU A 103 -9.04 3.18 -9.03
CA GLU A 103 -9.05 3.75 -7.67
C GLU A 103 -7.81 4.63 -7.43
N TYR A 104 -7.62 5.61 -8.31
CA TYR A 104 -6.38 6.40 -8.37
C TYR A 104 -6.11 7.20 -7.09
N GLY A 105 -7.16 7.75 -6.47
CA GLY A 105 -7.02 8.47 -5.19
C GLY A 105 -6.51 7.57 -4.06
N HIS A 106 -6.94 6.31 -4.03
CA HIS A 106 -6.47 5.31 -3.07
C HIS A 106 -5.01 4.94 -3.34
N ALA A 107 -4.64 4.70 -4.60
CA ALA A 107 -3.25 4.43 -5.00
C ALA A 107 -2.31 5.58 -4.62
N ILE A 108 -2.71 6.84 -4.90
CA ILE A 108 -1.95 8.04 -4.53
C ILE A 108 -1.70 8.10 -3.02
N ARG A 109 -2.69 7.77 -2.20
CA ARG A 109 -2.56 7.81 -0.74
C ARG A 109 -1.65 6.71 -0.21
N VAL A 110 -1.77 5.48 -0.71
CA VAL A 110 -0.88 4.34 -0.35
C VAL A 110 0.57 4.69 -0.69
N LEU A 111 0.83 5.10 -1.94
CA LEU A 111 2.18 5.44 -2.40
C LEU A 111 2.76 6.67 -1.67
N SER A 112 1.91 7.62 -1.29
CA SER A 112 2.35 8.77 -0.48
C SER A 112 2.82 8.36 0.90
N VAL A 113 2.19 7.37 1.52
CA VAL A 113 2.68 6.81 2.80
C VAL A 113 4.02 6.14 2.59
N ALA A 114 4.13 5.33 1.54
CA ALA A 114 5.34 4.63 1.21
C ALA A 114 6.54 5.56 0.97
N ILE A 115 6.34 6.66 0.23
CA ILE A 115 7.34 7.71 0.01
C ILE A 115 7.76 8.39 1.33
N ARG A 116 6.82 8.62 2.27
CA ARG A 116 7.16 9.16 3.60
C ARG A 116 8.00 8.19 4.43
N ARG A 117 7.89 6.87 4.18
CA ARG A 117 8.65 5.83 4.88
C ARG A 117 10.02 5.60 4.24
N SER A 118 10.14 5.72 2.92
CA SER A 118 11.40 5.66 2.19
C SER A 118 11.41 6.63 1.00
N SER A 119 11.95 7.83 1.22
CA SER A 119 12.03 8.88 0.19
C SER A 119 13.11 8.65 -0.87
N ASN A 120 13.91 7.59 -0.71
CA ASN A 120 15.02 7.25 -1.60
C ASN A 120 14.73 6.00 -2.45
N THR A 121 13.54 5.40 -2.33
CA THR A 121 13.12 4.34 -3.25
C THR A 121 12.44 4.97 -4.46
N ALA A 122 12.84 4.59 -5.68
CA ALA A 122 12.41 5.25 -6.91
C ALA A 122 10.98 4.87 -7.36
N MET A 123 10.66 3.57 -7.42
CA MET A 123 9.38 3.05 -7.93
C MET A 123 8.10 3.70 -7.35
N PRO A 124 8.02 4.05 -6.06
CA PRO A 124 6.83 4.68 -5.48
C PRO A 124 6.48 6.01 -6.16
N TYR A 125 7.49 6.78 -6.54
CA TYR A 125 7.30 8.02 -7.27
C TYR A 125 6.76 7.75 -8.68
N TYR A 126 7.32 6.77 -9.40
CA TYR A 126 6.82 6.39 -10.73
C TYR A 126 5.34 6.02 -10.72
N TYR A 127 4.93 5.10 -9.83
CA TYR A 127 3.52 4.69 -9.75
C TYR A 127 2.61 5.82 -9.26
N ARG A 128 3.10 6.72 -8.39
CA ARG A 128 2.27 7.84 -7.91
C ARG A 128 2.08 8.89 -8.99
N GLY A 129 3.11 9.16 -9.79
CA GLY A 129 3.03 10.00 -10.98
C GLY A 129 2.02 9.44 -11.97
N MET A 130 2.05 8.13 -12.23
CA MET A 130 1.06 7.46 -13.07
C MET A 130 -0.36 7.58 -12.53
N ALA A 131 -0.56 7.30 -11.23
CA ALA A 131 -1.88 7.42 -10.61
C ALA A 131 -2.40 8.86 -10.65
N ARG A 132 -1.55 9.88 -10.45
CA ARG A 132 -1.92 11.30 -10.57
C ARG A 132 -2.34 11.67 -11.99
N VAL A 133 -1.59 11.22 -13.01
CA VAL A 133 -1.98 11.43 -14.43
C VAL A 133 -3.36 10.86 -14.70
N GLN A 134 -3.64 9.64 -14.24
CA GLN A 134 -4.93 9.00 -14.49
C GLN A 134 -6.06 9.64 -13.66
N SER A 135 -5.81 10.00 -12.40
CA SER A 135 -6.75 10.75 -11.56
C SER A 135 -7.15 12.08 -12.20
N ASN A 136 -6.19 12.81 -12.75
CA ASN A 136 -6.43 14.07 -13.46
C ASN A 136 -7.27 13.85 -14.71
N ARG A 137 -6.93 12.86 -15.53
CA ARG A 137 -7.72 12.52 -16.73
C ARG A 137 -9.14 12.12 -16.38
N GLN A 138 -9.33 11.35 -15.31
CA GLN A 138 -10.65 10.91 -14.85
C GLN A 138 -11.51 12.07 -14.34
N SER A 139 -10.88 13.04 -13.64
CA SER A 139 -11.57 14.22 -13.10
C SER A 139 -11.70 15.39 -14.10
N GLY A 140 -10.96 15.36 -15.21
CA GLY A 140 -10.86 16.48 -16.14
C GLY A 140 -9.94 17.61 -15.64
N GLU A 141 -9.14 17.36 -14.61
CA GLU A 141 -8.15 18.33 -14.12
C GLU A 141 -6.92 18.37 -15.02
N GLU A 142 -6.45 19.57 -15.35
CA GLU A 142 -5.26 19.77 -16.20
C GLU A 142 -3.98 20.05 -15.41
N ASN A 143 -4.02 19.95 -14.07
CA ASN A 143 -2.86 20.23 -13.22
C ASN A 143 -1.94 19.00 -13.07
N TYR A 144 -1.05 18.79 -14.04
CA TYR A 144 -0.12 17.68 -14.02
C TYR A 144 1.19 17.94 -13.26
N ASP A 145 1.38 19.11 -12.65
CA ASP A 145 2.62 19.46 -11.94
C ASP A 145 2.99 18.44 -10.86
N PRO A 146 2.06 17.97 -9.99
CA PRO A 146 2.40 16.96 -8.99
C PRO A 146 2.84 15.61 -9.60
N ALA A 147 2.31 15.25 -10.77
CA ALA A 147 2.74 14.05 -11.48
C ALA A 147 4.13 14.24 -12.12
N ALA A 148 4.38 15.42 -12.68
CA ALA A 148 5.66 15.77 -13.27
C ALA A 148 6.79 15.77 -12.23
N ASP A 149 6.53 16.27 -11.02
CA ASP A 149 7.49 16.22 -9.91
C ASP A 149 7.80 14.80 -9.46
N ASP A 150 6.80 13.92 -9.44
CA ASP A 150 6.98 12.50 -9.15
C ASP A 150 7.85 11.81 -10.21
N PHE A 151 7.59 12.05 -11.50
CA PHE A 151 8.43 11.48 -12.56
C PHE A 151 9.85 12.02 -12.53
N GLN A 152 10.05 13.31 -12.26
CA GLN A 152 11.38 13.88 -12.10
C GLN A 152 12.13 13.21 -10.95
N ARG A 153 11.48 13.07 -9.78
CA ARG A 153 12.09 12.42 -8.63
C ARG A 153 12.43 10.95 -8.89
N PHE A 154 11.57 10.23 -9.62
CA PHE A 154 11.86 8.88 -10.08
C PHE A 154 13.08 8.82 -11.01
N ILE A 155 13.19 9.74 -11.97
CA ILE A 155 14.32 9.83 -12.91
C ILE A 155 15.63 10.10 -12.16
N ASP A 156 15.61 10.99 -11.16
CA ASP A 156 16.77 11.35 -10.35
C ASP A 156 17.27 10.18 -9.50
N LEU A 157 16.34 9.38 -8.95
CA LEU A 157 16.65 8.24 -8.08
C LEU A 157 16.94 6.94 -8.85
N SER A 158 16.50 6.82 -10.11
CA SER A 158 16.63 5.56 -10.86
C SER A 158 18.03 5.40 -11.45
N PRO A 159 18.81 4.40 -11.02
CA PRO A 159 20.07 4.07 -11.67
C PRO A 159 19.79 3.44 -13.05
N ASN A 160 20.65 3.73 -14.03
CA ASN A 160 20.64 3.16 -15.39
C ASN A 160 19.45 3.58 -16.28
N ASP A 161 19.61 3.36 -17.60
CA ASP A 161 18.55 3.54 -18.61
C ASP A 161 17.61 2.33 -18.63
N SER A 162 16.56 2.37 -17.80
CA SER A 162 15.50 1.34 -17.78
C SER A 162 14.32 1.73 -18.69
N ALA A 163 13.53 0.74 -19.10
CA ALA A 163 12.30 0.98 -19.85
C ALA A 163 11.34 1.93 -19.10
N GLN A 164 11.20 1.74 -17.79
CA GLN A 164 10.41 2.62 -16.93
C GLN A 164 10.97 4.04 -16.89
N LYS A 165 12.31 4.21 -16.85
CA LYS A 165 12.94 5.54 -16.89
C LYS A 165 12.64 6.27 -18.21
N ARG A 166 12.75 5.57 -19.34
CA ARG A 166 12.38 6.13 -20.65
C ARG A 166 10.90 6.50 -20.73
N GLN A 167 10.03 5.64 -20.20
CA GLN A 167 8.60 5.93 -20.12
C GLN A 167 8.30 7.16 -19.26
N ALA A 168 8.96 7.29 -18.10
CA ALA A 168 8.80 8.46 -17.24
C ALA A 168 9.27 9.75 -17.92
N ILE A 169 10.38 9.71 -18.67
CA ILE A 169 10.88 10.86 -19.45
C ILE A 169 9.88 11.26 -20.54
N ASP A 170 9.34 10.29 -21.28
CA ASP A 170 8.31 10.54 -22.31
C ASP A 170 7.02 11.09 -21.72
N LEU A 171 6.57 10.57 -20.58
CA LEU A 171 5.39 11.09 -19.89
C LEU A 171 5.63 12.50 -19.36
N LEU A 172 6.80 12.75 -18.75
CA LEU A 172 7.18 14.05 -18.24
C LEU A 172 7.18 15.12 -19.34
N SER A 173 7.75 14.82 -20.52
CA SER A 173 7.79 15.77 -21.64
C SER A 173 6.39 16.10 -22.19
N LYS A 174 5.44 15.17 -22.09
CA LYS A 174 4.05 15.38 -22.52
C LYS A 174 3.25 16.23 -21.55
N ILE A 175 3.46 16.06 -20.25
CA ILE A 175 2.65 16.73 -19.22
C ILE A 175 3.29 18.01 -18.68
N ARG A 176 4.60 18.21 -18.92
CA ARG A 176 5.34 19.43 -18.60
C ARG A 176 6.38 19.71 -19.70
N PRO A 177 5.93 20.16 -20.89
CA PRO A 177 6.83 20.52 -21.97
C PRO A 177 7.72 21.71 -21.57
N GLN A 178 8.98 21.67 -21.98
CA GLN A 178 9.95 22.77 -21.76
C GLN A 178 9.73 23.92 -22.75
#